data_AF-D8E0D3-F1
#
_entry.id   AF-D8E0D3-F1
#
_cell.length_a   1.000
_cell.length_b   1.000
_cell.length_c   1.000
_cell.angle_alpha   90.00
_cell.angle_beta   90.00
_cell.angle_gamma   90.00
#
_symmetry.space_group_name_H-M   'P 1'
#
loop_
_entity.id
_entity.type
_entity.pdbx_description
1 polymer ?
#
loop_
_entity_poly.entity_id
_entity_poly.type
_entity_poly.pdbx_seq_one_letter_code
_entity_poly.pdbx_strand_id
1 'polypeptide(L)' 'MEVIKTKIDGVVIIEPKVFKDARGYFFESFSQREFEEKVRKINFVQDNESMSSYGVMRGLHF' A
#
# COMPACT_ATOMS: atom_id res chain seq x y z
N MET A 1 3.40 -1.80 10.00
CA MET A 1 2.22 -1.86 9.14
C MET A 1 0.99 -1.89 10.01
N GLU A 2 0.30 -0.75 10.12
CA GLU A 2 -1.02 -0.67 10.78
C GLU A 2 -2.11 -0.80 9.72
N VAL A 3 -3.20 -1.51 10.04
CA VAL A 3 -4.31 -1.75 9.12
C VAL A 3 -5.56 -1.09 9.67
N ILE A 4 -6.07 -0.09 8.94
CA ILE A 4 -7.22 0.72 9.34
C ILE A 4 -8.41 0.36 8.44
N LYS A 5 -9.52 -0.04 9.05
CA LYS A 5 -10.76 -0.35 8.32
C LYS A 5 -11.39 0.94 7.81
N THR A 6 -11.87 0.90 6.57
CA THR A 6 -12.64 2.01 5.98
C THR A 6 -14.15 1.75 6.12
N LYS A 7 -14.97 2.67 5.61
CA LYS A 7 -16.43 2.50 5.54
C LYS A 7 -16.87 1.49 4.46
N ILE A 8 -15.99 1.16 3.51
CA ILE A 8 -16.27 0.21 2.44
C ILE A 8 -15.70 -1.14 2.87
N ASP A 9 -16.55 -2.16 2.92
CA ASP A 9 -16.12 -3.50 3.31
C ASP A 9 -15.06 -4.06 2.34
N GLY A 10 -14.07 -4.75 2.90
CA GLY A 10 -12.92 -5.24 2.15
C GLY A 10 -11.88 -4.18 1.75
N VAL A 11 -12.13 -2.88 1.98
CA VAL A 11 -11.17 -1.80 1.71
C VAL A 11 -10.50 -1.36 3.01
N VAL A 12 -9.17 -1.41 3.03
CA VAL A 12 -8.34 -1.03 4.18
C VAL A 12 -7.29 0.00 3.78
N ILE A 13 -6.90 0.84 4.73
CA ILE A 13 -5.72 1.70 4.63
C ILE A 13 -4.57 0.97 5.33
N ILE A 14 -3.43 0.89 4.66
CA ILE A 14 -2.19 0.31 5.20
C ILE A 14 -1.24 1.46 5.49
N GLU A 15 -0.96 1.71 6.76
CA GLU A 15 -0.01 2.75 7.18
C GLU A 15 1.37 2.12 7.45
N PRO A 16 2.41 2.52 6.69
CA PRO A 16 3.77 2.01 6.89
C PRO A 16 4.42 2.68 8.11
N LYS A 17 5.30 1.94 8.78
CA LYS A 17 6.18 2.53 9.79
C LYS A 17 7.38 3.14 9.08
N VAL A 18 7.53 4.47 9.18
CA VAL A 18 8.64 5.19 8.56
C VAL A 18 9.78 5.36 9.56
N PHE A 19 10.96 4.86 9.20
CA PHE A 19 12.21 5.05 9.93
C PHE A 19 12.95 6.24 9.31
N LYS A 20 13.38 7.20 10.12
CA LYS A 20 14.07 8.41 9.65
C LYS A 20 15.43 8.53 10.32
N ASP A 21 16.42 8.97 9.55
CA ASP A 21 17.74 9.33 10.05
C ASP A 21 18.38 10.42 9.17
N ALA A 22 19.63 10.79 9.46
CA ALA A 22 20.34 11.86 8.75
C ALA A 22 20.51 11.64 7.23
N ARG A 23 20.35 10.40 6.74
CA ARG A 23 20.47 10.04 5.31
C ARG A 23 19.14 10.18 4.56
N GLY A 24 18.03 10.25 5.29
CA GLY A 24 16.68 10.30 4.73
C GLY A 24 15.70 9.42 5.50
N TYR A 25 14.91 8.63 4.76
CA TYR A 25 13.89 7.76 5.34
C TYR A 25 13.91 6.38 4.68
N PHE A 26 13.44 5.40 5.45
CA PHE A 26 13.26 4.02 5.01
C PHE A 26 11.92 3.52 5.52
N PHE A 27 11.23 2.73 4.72
CA PHE A 27 10.08 1.97 5.16
C PHE A 27 9.95 0.72 4.28
N GLU A 28 9.33 -0.31 4.85
CA GLU A 28 8.93 -1.49 4.11
C GLU A 28 7.60 -1.18 3.41
N SER A 29 7.61 -1.08 2.08
CA SER A 29 6.42 -0.80 1.28
C SER A 29 5.45 -1.98 1.25
N PHE A 30 5.96 -3.20 1.38
CA PHE A 30 5.17 -4.42 1.41
C PHE A 30 5.86 -5.54 2.18
N SER A 31 5.09 -6.32 2.95
CA SER A 31 5.50 -7.60 3.53
C SER A 31 4.36 -8.61 3.41
N GLN A 32 4.63 -9.70 2.71
CA GLN A 32 3.68 -10.80 2.52
C GLN A 32 3.19 -11.31 3.87
N ARG A 33 4.10 -11.54 4.83
CA ARG A 33 3.75 -12.06 6.15
C ARG A 33 2.77 -11.13 6.88
N GLU A 34 3.09 -9.85 6.94
CA GLU A 34 2.24 -8.86 7.64
C GLU A 34 0.89 -8.69 6.92
N PHE A 35 0.87 -8.77 5.58
CA PHE A 35 -0.34 -8.65 4.78
C PHE A 35 -1.26 -9.86 4.96
N GLU A 36 -0.70 -11.07 4.94
CA GLU A 36 -1.46 -12.29 5.16
C GLU A 36 -2.04 -12.37 6.57
N GLU A 37 -1.29 -11.92 7.58
CA GLU A 37 -1.70 -11.92 8.98
C GLU A 37 -2.79 -10.88 9.28
N LYS A 38 -2.67 -9.67 8.72
CA LYS A 38 -3.53 -8.53 9.10
C LYS A 38 -4.62 -8.18 8.10
N VAL A 39 -4.49 -8.62 6.84
CA VAL A 39 -5.43 -8.27 5.76
C VAL A 39 -6.08 -9.53 5.21
N ARG A 40 -5.34 -10.34 4.45
CA ARG A 40 -5.81 -11.63 3.91
C ARG A 40 -4.68 -12.39 3.24
N LYS A 41 -4.84 -13.71 3.17
CA LYS A 41 -4.02 -14.55 2.29
C LYS A 41 -4.30 -14.23 0.81
N ILE A 42 -3.27 -13.82 0.07
CA ILE A 42 -3.36 -13.52 -1.36
C ILE A 42 -1.98 -13.64 -2.02
N ASN A 43 -1.95 -14.07 -3.27
CA ASN A 43 -0.73 -14.08 -4.08
C ASN A 43 -0.80 -12.93 -5.08
N PHE A 44 0.02 -11.89 -4.89
CA PHE A 44 0.18 -10.83 -5.89
C PHE A 44 0.95 -11.38 -7.10
N VAL A 45 0.41 -11.19 -8.30
CA VAL A 45 0.97 -11.77 -9.54
C VAL A 45 1.64 -10.75 -10.45
N GLN A 46 1.43 -9.46 -10.19
CA GLN A 46 1.96 -8.37 -11.00
C GLN A 46 2.10 -7.12 -10.15
N ASP A 47 3.14 -6.35 -10.44
CA ASP A 47 3.32 -4.99 -9.96
C ASP A 47 3.35 -4.04 -11.17
N ASN A 48 2.77 -2.85 -11.01
CA ASN A 48 2.70 -1.84 -12.06
C ASN A 48 3.09 -0.49 -11.45
N GLU A 49 4.02 0.21 -12.10
CA GLU A 49 4.39 1.58 -11.76
C GLU A 49 3.86 2.55 -12.83
N SER A 50 3.31 3.68 -12.41
CA SER A 50 2.98 4.77 -13.33
C SER A 50 3.38 6.11 -12.76
N MET A 51 3.94 6.98 -13.61
CA MET A 51 4.17 8.38 -13.32
C MET A 51 3.11 9.21 -14.07
N SER A 52 2.56 10.22 -13.40
CA SER A 52 1.54 11.09 -13.98
C SER A 52 1.95 12.55 -13.79
N SER A 53 1.76 13.35 -14.84
CA SER A 53 1.88 14.81 -14.76
C SER A 53 0.62 15.44 -14.20
N TYR A 54 0.72 16.72 -13.84
CA TYR A 54 -0.41 17.50 -13.34
C TYR A 54 -1.61 17.46 -14.30
N GLY A 55 -2.81 17.21 -13.76
CA GLY A 55 -4.08 17.19 -14.50
C GLY A 55 -4.49 15.83 -15.09
N VAL A 56 -3.67 14.79 -14.97
CA VAL A 56 -4.03 13.44 -15.44
C VAL A 56 -5.07 12.80 -14.53
N MET A 57 -6.11 12.21 -15.13
CA MET A 57 -7.11 11.37 -14.45
C MET A 57 -6.98 9.93 -14.92
N ARG A 58 -6.91 8.97 -13.99
CA ARG A 58 -6.87 7.53 -14.27
C ARG A 58 -7.99 6.86 -13.49
N GLY A 59 -8.88 6.12 -14.16
CA GLY A 59 -10.00 5.42 -13.56
C GLY A 59 -11.32 5.61 -14.31
N LEU A 60 -12.43 5.03 -13.83
CA LEU A 60 -12.48 4.02 -12.75
C LEU A 60 -12.24 2.63 -13.36
N HIS A 61 -11.23 1.91 -12.89
CA HIS A 61 -10.90 0.57 -13.38
C HIS A 61 -11.34 -0.50 -12.37
N PHE A 62 -11.60 -1.72 -12.86
CA PHE A 62 -11.98 -2.91 -12.07
C PHE A 62 -11.27 -4.15 -12.61
#